data_AF-A0A1Q3B430-F1
#
_entry.id   AF-A0A1Q3B430-F1
#
_cell.length_a   1.000
_cell.length_b   1.000
_cell.length_c   1.000
_cell.angle_alpha   90.00
_cell.angle_beta   90.00
_cell.angle_gamma   90.00
#
_symmetry.space_group_name_H-M   'P 1'
#
loop_
_entity.id
_entity.type
_entity.pdbx_description
1 polymer ?
#
loop_
_entity_poly.entity_id
_entity_poly.type
_entity_poly.pdbx_seq_one_letter_code
_entity_poly.pdbx_strand_id
1 'polypeptide(L)'
;RLLHHLIVHQLLPTGGGYSKLSQMQAFLMWCIISKVEFCYPLLMLHIMVRAFTQKKSVLPFGSILTKIFRHHEVRLEGEIGTKLKKEDTYNKSILNRMGWKKQGGIWTYCPKSDQGQIVEREEQEEIPPWEAQEEPQPAQVQGSSSMSDYDRMIEFMSARFDALNSRFDSMEESMERKFGQVNSRIDNLEKDHLTIRFDFESIDDTIYYDLKVTKRCLKRLERKLAASKAIDTCEETSGDSSSSDSDPPPV
;
A
#
# COMPACT_ATOMS: atom_id res chain seq x y z
N ARG A 1 -9.00 1.82 22.63
CA ARG A 1 -8.44 3.18 22.87
C ARG A 1 -6.92 3.23 22.71
N LEU A 2 -6.15 2.46 23.48
CA LEU A 2 -4.68 2.44 23.36
C LEU A 2 -4.21 2.02 21.97
N LEU A 3 -4.80 0.95 21.41
CA LEU A 3 -4.47 0.47 20.07
C LEU A 3 -4.73 1.53 18.99
N HIS A 4 -5.88 2.19 19.04
CA HIS A 4 -6.20 3.31 18.15
C HIS A 4 -5.14 4.42 18.24
N HIS A 5 -4.80 4.83 19.46
CA HIS A 5 -3.80 5.86 19.71
C HIS A 5 -2.42 5.45 19.18
N LEU A 6 -2.03 4.18 19.34
CA LEU A 6 -0.79 3.64 18.79
C LEU A 6 -0.78 3.75 17.26
N ILE A 7 -1.84 3.30 16.59
CA ILE A 7 -1.91 3.32 15.12
C ILE A 7 -1.89 4.74 14.59
N VAL A 8 -2.65 5.66 15.20
CA VAL A 8 -2.70 7.06 14.76
C VAL A 8 -1.35 7.75 14.96
N HIS A 9 -0.68 7.56 16.10
CA HIS A 9 0.57 8.28 16.38
C HIS A 9 1.80 7.65 15.76
N GLN A 10 1.81 6.33 15.57
CA GLN A 10 3.03 5.62 15.19
C GLN A 10 3.00 5.02 13.80
N LEU A 11 1.82 4.67 13.25
CA LEU A 11 1.72 4.00 11.94
C LEU A 11 1.12 4.90 10.87
N LEU A 12 0.04 5.62 11.19
CA LEU A 12 -0.70 6.48 10.26
C LEU A 12 -0.98 7.86 10.88
N PRO A 13 0.07 8.69 11.07
CA PRO A 13 -0.09 10.06 11.53
C PRO A 13 -0.99 10.82 10.56
N THR A 14 -2.18 11.17 11.06
CA THR A 14 -3.19 11.91 10.30
C THR A 14 -3.11 13.38 10.71
N GLY A 15 -3.06 14.30 9.74
CA GLY A 15 -2.96 15.74 10.01
C GLY A 15 -4.26 16.39 10.54
N GLY A 16 -5.29 15.61 10.85
CA GLY A 16 -6.59 16.08 11.34
C GLY A 16 -6.92 15.50 12.72
N GLY A 17 -7.87 16.13 13.42
CA GLY A 17 -8.20 15.83 14.83
C GLY A 17 -8.47 14.35 15.14
N TYR A 18 -7.97 13.90 16.29
CA TYR A 18 -7.90 12.49 16.74
C TYR A 18 -9.25 11.82 17.06
N SER A 19 -10.37 12.51 16.88
CA SER A 19 -11.72 11.98 17.12
C SER A 19 -12.26 11.16 15.94
N LYS A 20 -11.67 11.29 14.75
CA LYS A 20 -12.09 10.57 13.54
C LYS A 20 -11.15 9.40 13.26
N LEU A 21 -11.70 8.18 13.33
CA LEU A 21 -11.03 6.95 12.93
C LEU A 21 -11.05 6.84 11.39
N SER A 22 -9.87 6.77 10.77
CA SER A 22 -9.77 6.51 9.33
C SER A 22 -10.02 5.03 9.03
N GLN A 23 -10.50 4.73 7.82
CA GLN A 23 -10.77 3.35 7.41
C GLN A 23 -9.51 2.47 7.45
N MET A 24 -8.36 3.02 7.06
CA MET A 24 -7.07 2.33 7.16
C MET A 24 -6.68 2.09 8.63
N GLN A 25 -6.99 3.02 9.54
CA GLN A 25 -6.76 2.82 10.98
C GLN A 25 -7.66 1.71 11.53
N ALA A 26 -8.94 1.70 11.17
CA ALA A 26 -9.89 0.66 11.57
C ALA A 26 -9.44 -0.72 11.06
N PHE A 27 -9.02 -0.81 9.80
CA PHE A 27 -8.52 -2.03 9.18
C PHE A 27 -7.29 -2.57 9.91
N LEU A 28 -6.29 -1.72 10.20
CA LEU A 28 -5.10 -2.17 10.94
C LEU A 28 -5.41 -2.57 12.39
N MET A 29 -6.34 -1.88 13.05
CA MET A 29 -6.83 -2.31 14.37
C MET A 29 -7.46 -3.70 14.29
N TRP A 30 -8.28 -3.93 13.27
CA TRP A 30 -8.92 -5.22 13.04
C TRP A 30 -7.90 -6.33 12.75
N CYS A 31 -6.91 -6.11 11.89
CA CYS A 31 -5.84 -7.09 11.65
C CYS A 31 -5.13 -7.50 12.94
N ILE A 32 -4.82 -6.53 13.82
CA ILE A 32 -4.14 -6.81 15.09
C ILE A 32 -5.03 -7.57 16.07
N ILE A 33 -6.30 -7.19 16.19
CA ILE A 33 -7.26 -7.83 17.11
C ILE A 33 -7.57 -9.26 16.63
N SER A 34 -7.80 -9.42 15.33
CA SER A 34 -8.13 -10.69 14.69
C SER A 34 -6.91 -11.58 14.44
N LYS A 35 -5.69 -11.09 14.76
CA LYS A 35 -4.42 -11.77 14.50
C LYS A 35 -4.24 -12.18 13.03
N VAL A 36 -4.77 -11.39 12.11
CA VAL A 36 -4.59 -11.59 10.67
C VAL A 36 -3.20 -11.13 10.29
N GLU A 37 -2.46 -11.98 9.59
CA GLU A 37 -1.14 -11.62 9.07
C GLU A 37 -1.27 -10.46 8.07
N PHE A 38 -0.50 -9.41 8.30
CA PHE A 38 -0.49 -8.22 7.46
C PHE A 38 0.95 -7.78 7.21
N CYS A 39 1.25 -7.35 5.98
CA CYS A 39 2.59 -6.90 5.59
C CYS A 39 2.89 -5.47 6.09
N TYR A 40 3.07 -5.31 7.40
CA TYR A 40 3.45 -4.04 8.03
C TYR A 40 4.73 -3.39 7.43
N PRO A 41 5.80 -4.14 7.08
CA PRO A 41 6.98 -3.53 6.47
C PRO A 41 6.68 -2.83 5.14
N LEU A 42 5.80 -3.40 4.33
CA LEU A 42 5.39 -2.81 3.04
C LEU A 42 4.61 -1.51 3.25
N LEU A 43 3.72 -1.48 4.24
CA LEU A 43 2.99 -0.27 4.63
C LEU A 43 3.95 0.83 5.11
N MET A 44 4.92 0.47 5.96
CA MET A 44 5.94 1.42 6.44
C MET A 44 6.76 1.98 5.26
N LEU A 45 7.21 1.12 4.35
CA LEU A 45 7.95 1.53 3.15
C LEU A 45 7.15 2.48 2.26
N HIS A 46 5.88 2.17 2.01
CA HIS A 46 4.99 3.02 1.22
C HIS A 46 4.85 4.43 1.83
N ILE A 47 4.69 4.52 3.16
CA ILE A 47 4.57 5.81 3.85
C ILE A 47 5.91 6.57 3.85
N MET A 48 7.04 5.87 3.98
CA MET A 48 8.37 6.47 3.89
C MET A 48 8.64 7.05 2.50
N VAL A 49 8.34 6.31 1.44
CA VAL A 49 8.45 6.79 0.04
C VAL A 49 7.57 8.03 -0.14
N ARG A 50 6.32 7.99 0.33
CA ARG A 50 5.41 9.14 0.26
C ARG A 50 5.97 10.37 0.99
N ALA A 51 6.54 10.18 2.18
CA ALA A 51 7.13 11.28 2.95
C ALA A 51 8.35 11.88 2.25
N PHE A 52 9.17 11.04 1.63
CA PHE A 52 10.32 11.45 0.82
C PHE A 52 9.89 12.26 -0.41
N THR A 53 8.89 11.79 -1.17
CA THR A 53 8.34 12.52 -2.33
C THR A 53 7.73 13.86 -1.92
N GLN A 54 7.16 13.95 -0.72
CA GLN A 54 6.60 15.20 -0.16
C GLN A 54 7.67 16.16 0.40
N LYS A 55 8.96 15.89 0.19
CA LYS A 55 10.09 16.69 0.70
C LYS A 55 10.03 16.98 2.20
N LYS A 56 9.46 16.05 2.98
CA LYS A 56 9.50 16.17 4.45
C LYS A 56 10.94 16.00 4.93
N SER A 57 11.38 16.85 5.83
CA SER A 57 12.75 16.85 6.35
C SER A 57 13.07 15.68 7.29
N VAL A 58 12.06 14.91 7.72
CA VAL A 58 12.20 13.83 8.70
C VAL A 58 11.60 12.54 8.14
N LEU A 59 12.41 11.48 8.14
CA LEU A 59 11.99 10.14 7.76
C LEU A 59 11.03 9.57 8.83
N PRO A 60 9.81 9.16 8.46
CA PRO A 60 8.87 8.54 9.40
C PRO A 60 9.42 7.23 10.00
N PHE A 61 8.92 6.85 11.18
CA PHE A 61 9.18 5.58 11.88
C PHE A 61 10.59 5.33 12.44
N GLY A 62 11.46 6.35 12.55
CA GLY A 62 12.82 6.18 13.06
C GLY A 62 12.93 5.39 14.38
N SER A 63 12.01 5.60 15.33
CA SER A 63 11.99 4.89 16.62
C SER A 63 11.62 3.41 16.50
N ILE A 64 10.70 3.06 15.60
CA ILE A 64 10.28 1.66 15.34
C ILE A 64 11.35 0.94 14.54
N LEU A 65 11.89 1.57 13.49
CA LEU A 65 12.96 1.01 12.67
C LEU A 65 14.19 0.70 13.51
N THR A 66 14.59 1.60 14.41
CA THR A 66 15.71 1.34 15.34
C THR A 66 15.47 0.12 16.21
N LYS A 67 14.23 -0.11 16.68
CA LYS A 67 13.90 -1.31 17.46
C LYS A 67 13.96 -2.58 16.63
N ILE A 68 13.46 -2.54 15.39
CA ILE A 68 13.52 -3.67 14.44
C ILE A 68 14.98 -4.02 14.14
N PHE A 69 15.80 -3.02 13.83
CA PHE A 69 17.23 -3.19 13.55
C PHE A 69 17.98 -3.84 14.72
N ARG A 70 17.74 -3.38 15.95
CA ARG A 70 18.31 -4.01 17.15
C ARG A 70 17.84 -5.45 17.35
N HIS A 71 16.57 -5.74 17.08
CA HIS A 71 16.03 -7.10 17.20
C HIS A 71 16.67 -8.07 16.20
N HIS A 72 17.00 -7.58 15.01
CA HIS A 72 17.70 -8.33 13.97
C HIS A 72 19.23 -8.17 14.00
N GLU A 73 19.79 -7.68 15.11
CA GLU A 73 21.24 -7.53 15.32
C GLU A 73 21.96 -6.70 14.24
N VAL A 74 21.24 -5.79 13.58
CA VAL A 74 21.84 -4.85 12.63
C VAL A 74 22.80 -3.94 13.40
N ARG A 75 24.04 -3.86 12.93
CA ARG A 75 25.08 -3.01 13.54
C ARG A 75 24.70 -1.54 13.35
N LEU A 76 24.45 -0.85 14.47
CA LEU A 76 24.18 0.60 14.52
C LEU A 76 25.39 1.37 15.10
N GLU A 77 26.59 0.78 15.06
CA GLU A 77 27.82 1.43 15.54
C GLU A 77 28.17 2.62 14.63
N GLY A 78 28.37 3.79 15.22
CA GLY A 78 28.68 5.04 14.50
C GLY A 78 27.48 5.96 14.26
N GLU A 79 26.25 5.52 14.53
CA GLU A 79 25.05 6.35 14.41
C GLU A 79 24.88 7.30 15.62
N ILE A 80 24.50 8.56 15.36
CA ILE A 80 24.24 9.55 16.41
C ILE A 80 22.85 9.30 17.01
N GLY A 81 22.80 8.59 18.12
CA GLY A 81 21.55 8.30 18.84
C GLY A 81 20.95 9.54 19.49
N THR A 82 19.70 9.86 19.15
CA THR A 82 18.89 10.81 19.93
C THR A 82 18.28 10.09 21.14
N LYS A 83 18.49 10.64 22.34
CA LYS A 83 17.84 10.10 23.55
C LYS A 83 16.32 10.32 23.46
N LEU A 84 15.55 9.27 23.74
CA LEU A 84 14.09 9.35 23.86
C LEU A 84 13.72 10.40 24.90
N LYS A 85 12.78 11.29 24.55
CA LYS A 85 12.24 12.27 25.48
C LYS A 85 11.11 11.65 26.30
N LYS A 86 10.72 12.31 27.39
CA LYS A 86 9.57 11.88 28.21
C LYS A 86 8.28 11.88 27.38
N GLU A 87 8.19 12.76 26.40
CA GLU A 87 7.08 12.87 25.46
C GLU A 87 6.98 11.68 24.48
N ASP A 88 8.06 10.94 24.26
CA ASP A 88 8.11 9.79 23.35
C ASP A 88 7.69 8.47 24.03
N THR A 89 7.47 8.50 25.35
CA THR A 89 7.12 7.33 26.17
C THR A 89 5.72 7.43 26.76
N TYR A 90 5.04 6.29 26.90
CA TYR A 90 3.77 6.23 27.60
C TYR A 90 3.99 6.14 29.11
N ASN A 91 3.72 7.26 29.78
CA ASN A 91 3.83 7.37 31.23
C ASN A 91 2.68 6.59 31.91
N LYS A 92 2.90 6.15 33.15
CA LYS A 92 1.85 5.48 33.96
C LYS A 92 0.58 6.34 34.06
N SER A 93 0.72 7.65 34.21
CA SER A 93 -0.41 8.60 34.25
C SER A 93 -1.22 8.64 32.94
N ILE A 94 -0.55 8.63 31.78
CA ILE A 94 -1.21 8.63 30.46
C ILE A 94 -1.99 7.33 30.26
N LEU A 95 -1.38 6.19 30.61
CA LEU A 95 -2.02 4.88 30.53
C LEU A 95 -3.23 4.77 31.47
N ASN A 96 -3.10 5.26 32.71
CA ASN A 96 -4.21 5.32 33.66
C ASN A 96 -5.38 6.15 33.11
N ARG A 97 -5.11 7.29 32.48
CA ARG A 97 -6.15 8.15 31.86
C ARG A 97 -6.84 7.47 30.66
N MET A 98 -6.15 6.54 30.03
CA MET A 98 -6.65 5.70 28.93
C MET A 98 -7.37 4.42 29.42
N GLY A 99 -7.48 4.22 30.74
CA GLY A 99 -8.13 3.06 31.35
C GLY A 99 -7.23 1.85 31.51
N TRP A 100 -5.90 1.99 31.45
CA TRP A 100 -4.96 0.89 31.66
C TRP A 100 -4.27 1.05 33.01
N LYS A 101 -4.37 0.02 33.87
CA LYS A 101 -3.70 -0.02 35.17
C LYS A 101 -2.70 -1.17 35.19
N LYS A 102 -1.56 -0.96 35.86
CA LYS A 102 -0.56 -2.01 36.07
C LYS A 102 -0.85 -2.71 37.40
N GLN A 103 -1.26 -3.98 37.36
CA GLN A 103 -1.47 -4.81 38.54
C GLN A 103 -0.53 -6.02 38.46
N GLY A 104 0.29 -6.23 39.50
CA GLY A 104 1.19 -7.40 39.57
C GLY A 104 2.19 -7.52 38.41
N GLY A 105 2.56 -6.41 37.75
CA GLY A 105 3.44 -6.42 36.57
C GLY A 105 2.71 -6.44 35.22
N ILE A 106 1.42 -6.78 35.20
CA ILE A 106 0.60 -6.92 34.00
C ILE A 106 -0.27 -5.67 33.81
N TRP A 107 -0.46 -5.24 32.56
CA TRP A 107 -1.36 -4.13 32.23
C TRP A 107 -2.76 -4.65 31.93
N THR A 108 -3.73 -4.24 32.74
CA THR A 108 -5.14 -4.64 32.61
C THR A 108 -6.00 -3.43 32.25
N TYR A 109 -6.95 -3.62 31.35
CA TYR A 109 -7.91 -2.59 30.97
C TYR A 109 -9.06 -2.52 32.00
N CYS A 110 -9.33 -1.34 32.53
CA CYS A 110 -10.40 -1.03 33.47
C CYS A 110 -11.30 0.07 32.87
N PRO A 111 -12.56 -0.24 32.50
CA PRO A 111 -13.53 0.73 32.00
C PRO A 111 -13.87 1.82 33.03
N LYS A 112 -14.22 3.01 32.55
CA LYS A 112 -14.51 4.18 33.42
C LYS A 112 -15.79 4.07 34.26
N SER A 113 -16.68 3.11 33.98
CA SER A 113 -17.88 2.84 34.77
C SER A 113 -17.57 2.34 36.18
N ASP A 114 -16.42 1.68 36.36
CA ASP A 114 -15.98 1.14 37.64
C ASP A 114 -15.15 2.18 38.44
N GLN A 115 -15.12 3.43 37.97
CA GLN A 115 -14.35 4.55 38.53
C GLN A 115 -15.23 5.53 39.32
N GLY A 116 -16.43 5.10 39.73
CA GLY A 116 -17.37 5.87 40.55
C GLY A 116 -17.01 5.97 42.04
N GLN A 117 -15.93 5.35 42.49
CA GLN A 117 -15.33 5.53 43.81
C GLN A 117 -13.82 5.33 43.67
N ILE A 118 -13.00 5.99 44.48
CA ILE A 118 -11.53 6.12 44.36
C ILE A 118 -11.08 7.30 43.47
N VAL A 119 -11.73 8.46 43.64
CA VAL A 119 -11.05 9.77 43.60
C VAL A 119 -11.47 10.50 44.87
N GLU A 120 -11.04 9.98 46.02
CA GLU A 120 -11.15 10.68 47.31
C GLU A 120 -10.21 10.03 48.34
N ARG A 121 -8.91 9.99 48.06
CA ARG A 121 -7.85 9.83 49.07
C ARG A 121 -6.49 10.00 48.39
N GLU A 122 -6.13 11.24 48.06
CA GLU A 122 -4.73 11.71 48.06
C GLU A 122 -4.60 13.21 47.69
N GLU A 123 -5.53 14.07 48.12
CA GLU A 123 -5.25 15.50 48.24
C GLU A 123 -5.91 15.97 49.55
N GLN A 124 -5.20 15.78 50.67
CA GLN A 124 -5.33 16.68 51.80
C GLN A 124 -4.61 17.95 51.40
N GLU A 125 -5.34 19.04 51.13
CA GLU A 125 -4.91 20.38 51.52
C GLU A 125 -6.10 21.35 51.46
N GLU A 126 -6.39 21.90 52.64
CA GLU A 126 -7.12 23.14 52.95
C GLU A 126 -8.64 23.24 52.71
N ILE A 127 -9.35 23.29 53.85
CA ILE A 127 -10.69 23.87 54.02
C ILE A 127 -10.53 25.40 54.11
N PRO A 128 -11.38 26.21 53.42
CA PRO A 128 -12.14 27.26 54.13
C PRO A 128 -13.49 27.63 53.42
N PRO A 129 -14.34 28.52 53.98
CA PRO A 129 -15.07 28.40 55.24
C PRO A 129 -16.55 28.84 55.03
N TRP A 130 -17.48 27.94 54.71
CA TRP A 130 -18.92 28.29 54.75
C TRP A 130 -19.88 27.12 55.01
N GLU A 131 -19.42 26.03 55.61
CA GLU A 131 -20.34 25.01 56.16
C GLU A 131 -21.08 25.55 57.40
N ALA A 132 -22.20 26.21 57.15
CA ALA A 132 -23.35 26.26 58.04
C ALA A 132 -24.57 26.68 57.23
N GLN A 133 -25.47 25.74 56.93
CA GLN A 133 -26.90 25.77 57.28
C GLN A 133 -27.76 24.77 56.48
N GLU A 134 -28.25 23.78 57.23
CA GLU A 134 -29.51 23.00 57.24
C GLU A 134 -30.46 22.93 56.01
N GLU A 135 -30.75 21.66 55.61
CA GLU A 135 -32.00 20.96 55.15
C GLU A 135 -33.26 21.70 54.60
N PRO A 136 -34.27 21.01 53.97
CA PRO A 136 -34.28 19.81 53.11
C PRO A 136 -35.20 19.93 51.84
N GLN A 137 -34.90 19.12 50.80
CA GLN A 137 -35.70 18.58 49.66
C GLN A 137 -36.83 19.39 48.95
N PRO A 138 -37.10 19.08 47.65
CA PRO A 138 -38.15 18.09 47.38
C PRO A 138 -37.75 17.03 46.35
N ALA A 139 -38.18 15.80 46.63
CA ALA A 139 -38.26 14.70 45.69
C ALA A 139 -39.15 15.04 44.48
N GLN A 140 -38.70 14.69 43.28
CA GLN A 140 -39.59 14.18 42.24
C GLN A 140 -38.97 13.00 41.49
N VAL A 141 -39.81 11.97 41.43
CA VAL A 141 -39.64 10.68 40.78
C VAL A 141 -39.76 10.87 39.27
N GLN A 142 -38.81 10.34 38.49
CA GLN A 142 -39.15 9.82 37.17
C GLN A 142 -38.15 8.75 36.72
N GLY A 143 -38.63 7.51 36.77
CA GLY A 143 -37.96 6.37 36.17
C GLY A 143 -38.12 6.37 34.65
N SER A 144 -37.08 5.83 34.01
CA SER A 144 -37.05 5.20 32.69
C SER A 144 -37.24 6.06 31.43
N SER A 145 -36.12 6.36 30.77
CA SER A 145 -36.00 6.22 29.29
C SER A 145 -34.54 6.02 28.82
N SER A 146 -33.78 5.09 29.44
CA SER A 146 -32.36 4.89 29.11
C SER A 146 -32.10 3.93 27.94
N MET A 147 -33.12 3.29 27.33
CA MET A 147 -32.91 2.40 26.17
C MET A 147 -32.89 3.15 24.83
N SER A 148 -33.74 4.17 24.65
CA SER A 148 -33.95 4.80 23.33
C SER A 148 -32.74 5.56 22.78
N ASP A 149 -31.91 6.13 23.65
CA ASP A 149 -30.73 6.91 23.22
C ASP A 149 -29.58 6.01 22.75
N TYR A 150 -29.46 4.81 23.33
CA TYR A 150 -28.49 3.81 22.88
C TYR A 150 -28.94 3.17 21.57
N ASP A 151 -30.23 2.81 21.44
CA ASP A 151 -30.78 2.26 20.20
C ASP A 151 -30.57 3.25 19.03
N ARG A 152 -30.83 4.55 19.27
CA ARG A 152 -30.58 5.61 18.28
C ARG A 152 -29.11 5.74 17.89
N MET A 153 -28.19 5.57 18.83
CA MET A 153 -26.75 5.61 18.55
C MET A 153 -26.30 4.38 17.76
N ILE A 154 -26.84 3.20 18.06
CA ILE A 154 -26.56 1.95 17.35
C ILE A 154 -27.10 2.02 15.92
N GLU A 155 -28.30 2.55 15.70
CA GLU A 155 -28.84 2.78 14.34
C GLU A 155 -27.97 3.75 13.54
N PHE A 156 -27.54 4.86 14.14
CA PHE A 156 -26.66 5.83 13.49
C PHE A 156 -25.29 5.22 13.12
N MET A 157 -24.71 4.41 14.01
CA MET A 157 -23.44 3.74 13.72
C MET A 157 -23.59 2.64 12.66
N SER A 158 -24.69 1.91 12.68
CA SER A 158 -25.00 0.87 11.69
C SER A 158 -25.19 1.47 10.30
N ALA A 159 -26.00 2.52 10.17
CA ALA A 159 -26.20 3.23 8.91
C ALA A 159 -24.88 3.81 8.36
N ARG A 160 -23.98 4.28 9.24
CA ARG A 160 -22.66 4.75 8.83
C ARG A 160 -21.76 3.60 8.36
N PHE A 161 -21.88 2.43 8.95
CA PHE A 161 -21.13 1.23 8.57
C PHE A 161 -21.62 0.72 7.21
N ASP A 162 -22.93 0.68 6.98
CA ASP A 162 -23.53 0.30 5.69
C ASP A 162 -23.11 1.26 4.56
N ALA A 163 -23.08 2.57 4.84
CA ALA A 163 -22.60 3.57 3.89
C ALA A 163 -21.09 3.45 3.58
N LEU A 164 -20.30 2.91 4.52
CA LEU A 164 -18.88 2.63 4.30
C LEU A 164 -18.68 1.34 3.49
N ASN A 165 -19.48 0.31 3.77
CA ASN A 165 -19.48 -0.93 2.99
C ASN A 165 -19.86 -0.64 1.53
N SER A 166 -20.93 0.12 1.28
CA SER A 166 -21.32 0.45 -0.11
C SER A 166 -20.25 1.25 -0.87
N ARG A 167 -19.50 2.11 -0.16
CA ARG A 167 -18.37 2.83 -0.76
C ARG A 167 -17.20 1.91 -1.06
N PHE A 168 -17.00 0.85 -0.26
CA PHE A 168 -15.99 -0.16 -0.51
C PHE A 168 -16.37 -1.05 -1.69
N ASP A 169 -17.61 -1.51 -1.74
CA ASP A 169 -18.16 -2.28 -2.87
C ASP A 169 -18.03 -1.49 -4.17
N SER A 170 -18.39 -0.19 -4.14
CA SER A 170 -18.22 0.70 -5.28
C SER A 170 -16.76 0.88 -5.70
N MET A 171 -15.83 0.92 -4.75
CA MET A 171 -14.40 1.02 -5.03
C MET A 171 -13.83 -0.30 -5.60
N GLU A 172 -14.29 -1.44 -5.07
CA GLU A 172 -13.96 -2.77 -5.56
C GLU A 172 -14.43 -2.94 -7.01
N GLU A 173 -15.69 -2.63 -7.32
CA GLU A 173 -16.22 -2.64 -8.68
C GLU A 173 -15.48 -1.67 -9.61
N SER A 174 -15.06 -0.50 -9.09
CA SER A 174 -14.28 0.47 -9.85
C SER A 174 -12.89 -0.08 -10.21
N MET A 175 -12.22 -0.73 -9.26
CA MET A 175 -10.91 -1.36 -9.49
C MET A 175 -11.04 -2.55 -10.44
N GLU A 176 -12.01 -3.44 -10.23
CA GLU A 176 -12.22 -4.61 -11.08
C GLU A 176 -12.43 -4.19 -12.53
N ARG A 177 -13.25 -3.16 -12.76
CA ARG A 177 -13.47 -2.59 -14.10
C ARG A 177 -12.19 -2.00 -14.70
N LYS A 178 -11.36 -1.32 -13.91
CA LYS A 178 -10.07 -0.79 -14.39
C LYS A 178 -9.08 -1.91 -14.69
N PHE A 179 -9.00 -2.95 -13.86
CA PHE A 179 -8.17 -4.12 -14.13
C PHE A 179 -8.62 -4.84 -15.40
N GLY A 180 -9.92 -5.03 -15.60
CA GLY A 180 -10.46 -5.55 -16.86
C GLY A 180 -10.11 -4.69 -18.08
N GLN A 181 -10.12 -3.35 -17.94
CA GLN A 181 -9.67 -2.46 -19.01
C GLN A 181 -8.17 -2.60 -19.29
N VAL A 182 -7.34 -2.73 -18.26
CA VAL A 182 -5.90 -2.95 -18.42
C VAL A 182 -5.63 -4.29 -19.10
N ASN A 183 -6.30 -5.36 -18.66
CA ASN A 183 -6.15 -6.70 -19.24
C ASN A 183 -6.53 -6.71 -20.72
N SER A 184 -7.66 -6.10 -21.09
CA SER A 184 -8.04 -6.03 -22.51
C SER A 184 -7.06 -5.22 -23.37
N ARG A 185 -6.44 -4.16 -22.81
CA ARG A 185 -5.36 -3.44 -23.50
C ARG A 185 -4.10 -4.29 -23.65
N ILE A 186 -3.76 -5.11 -22.65
CA ILE A 186 -2.63 -6.03 -22.71
C ILE A 186 -2.88 -7.11 -23.77
N ASP A 187 -4.08 -7.71 -23.81
CA ASP A 187 -4.44 -8.71 -24.82
C ASP A 187 -4.35 -8.16 -26.25
N ASN A 188 -4.75 -6.91 -26.44
CA ASN A 188 -4.63 -6.25 -27.74
C ASN A 188 -3.16 -5.98 -28.10
N LEU A 189 -2.35 -5.49 -27.14
CA LEU A 189 -0.91 -5.30 -27.36
C LEU A 189 -0.19 -6.61 -27.67
N GLU A 190 -0.60 -7.72 -27.05
CA GLU A 190 -0.03 -9.04 -27.35
C GLU A 190 -0.35 -9.47 -28.79
N LYS A 191 -1.59 -9.27 -29.25
CA LYS A 191 -1.98 -9.51 -30.65
C LYS A 191 -1.23 -8.63 -31.65
N ASP A 192 -1.11 -7.34 -31.35
CA ASP A 192 -0.37 -6.40 -32.18
C ASP A 192 1.11 -6.82 -32.27
N HIS A 193 1.71 -7.21 -31.15
CA HIS A 193 3.09 -7.69 -31.12
C HIS A 193 3.30 -8.97 -31.96
N LEU A 194 2.36 -9.93 -31.89
CA LEU A 194 2.39 -11.13 -32.73
C LEU A 194 2.27 -10.79 -34.22
N THR A 195 1.42 -9.81 -34.56
CA THR A 195 1.23 -9.36 -35.94
C THR A 195 2.49 -8.70 -36.48
N ILE A 196 3.08 -7.77 -35.72
CA ILE A 196 4.35 -7.12 -36.07
C ILE A 196 5.45 -8.16 -36.27
N ARG A 197 5.56 -9.14 -35.37
CA ARG A 197 6.55 -10.22 -35.49
C ARG A 197 6.39 -11.00 -36.79
N PHE A 198 5.16 -11.36 -37.16
CA PHE A 198 4.87 -12.06 -38.41
C PHE A 198 5.22 -11.21 -39.63
N ASP A 199 4.88 -9.91 -39.62
CA ASP A 199 5.20 -9.00 -40.71
C ASP A 199 6.72 -8.93 -40.94
N PHE A 200 7.51 -8.80 -39.87
CA PHE A 200 8.98 -8.79 -39.95
C PHE A 200 9.55 -10.09 -40.52
N GLU A 201 9.04 -11.25 -40.09
CA GLU A 201 9.48 -12.55 -40.60
C GLU A 201 9.17 -12.68 -42.11
N SER A 202 8.00 -12.21 -42.55
CA SER A 202 7.65 -12.20 -43.98
C SER A 202 8.49 -11.25 -44.82
N ILE A 203 8.89 -10.11 -44.25
CA ILE A 203 9.73 -9.11 -44.92
C ILE A 203 11.14 -9.67 -45.11
N ASP A 204 11.70 -10.34 -44.09
CA ASP A 204 13.03 -10.96 -44.18
C ASP A 204 13.09 -12.01 -45.29
N ASP A 205 12.05 -12.85 -45.42
CA ASP A 205 11.94 -13.83 -46.51
C ASP A 205 11.86 -13.17 -47.89
N THR A 206 11.07 -12.09 -48.00
CA THR A 206 10.92 -11.33 -49.25
C THR A 206 12.24 -10.68 -49.67
N ILE A 207 12.92 -10.02 -48.72
CA ILE A 207 14.22 -9.39 -48.95
C ILE A 207 15.27 -10.44 -49.33
N TYR A 208 15.27 -11.60 -48.65
CA TYR A 208 16.18 -12.69 -48.95
C TYR A 208 15.98 -13.23 -50.37
N TYR A 209 14.71 -13.42 -50.79
CA TYR A 209 14.38 -13.86 -52.14
C TYR A 209 14.83 -12.83 -53.20
N ASP A 210 14.49 -11.55 -53.03
CA ASP A 210 14.85 -10.48 -53.96
C ASP A 210 16.37 -10.31 -54.07
N LEU A 211 17.09 -10.40 -52.94
CA LEU A 211 18.56 -10.35 -52.93
C LEU A 211 19.16 -11.54 -53.69
N LYS A 212 18.58 -12.73 -53.57
CA LYS A 212 19.03 -13.92 -54.30
C LYS A 212 18.78 -13.79 -55.80
N VAL A 213 17.63 -13.23 -56.20
CA VAL A 213 17.28 -12.98 -57.61
C VAL A 213 18.19 -11.92 -58.22
N THR A 214 18.36 -10.78 -57.56
CA THR A 214 19.24 -9.70 -58.02
C THR A 214 20.69 -10.16 -58.15
N LYS A 215 21.21 -10.95 -57.19
CA LYS A 215 22.54 -11.57 -57.27
C LYS A 215 22.69 -12.46 -58.52
N ARG A 216 21.69 -13.31 -58.82
CA ARG A 216 21.69 -14.16 -60.04
C ARG A 216 21.67 -13.32 -61.32
N CYS A 217 20.85 -12.27 -61.38
CA CYS A 217 20.77 -11.37 -62.53
C CYS A 217 22.09 -10.62 -62.76
N LEU A 218 22.71 -10.13 -61.68
CA LEU A 218 23.99 -9.41 -61.74
C LEU A 218 25.10 -10.34 -62.24
N LYS A 219 25.14 -11.60 -61.77
CA LYS A 219 26.06 -12.61 -62.29
C LYS A 219 25.83 -12.94 -63.77
N ARG A 220 24.58 -13.02 -64.24
CA ARG A 220 24.30 -13.19 -65.68
C ARG A 220 24.81 -12.02 -66.51
N LEU A 221 24.70 -10.80 -66.00
CA LEU A 221 25.17 -9.58 -66.67
C LEU A 221 26.70 -9.50 -66.69
N GLU A 222 27.37 -9.86 -65.60
CA GLU A 222 28.84 -9.99 -65.51
C GLU A 222 29.38 -10.97 -66.57
N ARG A 223 28.78 -12.18 -66.67
CA ARG A 223 29.19 -13.17 -67.69
C ARG A 223 29.00 -12.65 -69.12
N LYS A 224 27.93 -11.89 -69.39
CA LYS A 224 27.70 -11.27 -70.71
C LYS A 224 28.75 -10.20 -71.04
N LEU A 225 29.14 -9.36 -70.08
CA LEU A 225 30.18 -8.35 -70.25
C LEU A 225 31.56 -8.97 -70.48
N ALA A 226 31.90 -10.04 -69.75
CA ALA A 226 33.13 -10.78 -69.96
C ALA A 226 33.17 -11.44 -71.35
N ALA A 227 32.05 -12.05 -71.78
CA ALA A 227 31.93 -12.64 -73.12
C ALA A 227 32.07 -11.59 -74.25
N SER A 228 31.58 -10.37 -74.04
CA SER A 228 31.77 -9.26 -74.98
C SER A 228 33.16 -8.60 -74.91
N LYS A 229 34.07 -9.11 -74.07
CA LYS A 229 35.40 -8.52 -73.78
C LYS A 229 35.34 -7.07 -73.28
N ALA A 230 34.24 -6.69 -72.65
CA ALA A 230 34.10 -5.36 -72.05
C ALA A 230 34.78 -5.28 -70.67
N ILE A 231 35.00 -6.42 -70.02
CA ILE A 231 35.72 -6.57 -68.75
C ILE A 231 36.67 -7.78 -68.83
N ASP A 232 37.82 -7.70 -68.15
CA ASP A 232 38.93 -8.66 -68.29
C ASP A 232 38.77 -9.95 -67.49
N THR A 233 37.93 -9.97 -66.45
CA THR A 233 37.79 -11.12 -65.54
C THR A 233 36.35 -11.29 -65.06
N CYS A 234 35.93 -12.55 -64.88
CA CYS A 234 34.67 -12.95 -64.25
C CYS A 234 35.02 -13.86 -63.08
N GLU A 235 34.70 -13.47 -61.84
CA GLU A 235 34.97 -14.32 -60.67
C GLU A 235 33.90 -15.41 -60.54
N GLU A 236 34.31 -16.67 -60.60
CA GLU A 236 33.45 -17.81 -60.25
C GLU A 236 33.33 -17.93 -58.73
N THR A 237 32.34 -17.24 -58.15
CA THR A 237 32.00 -17.41 -56.74
C THR A 237 31.22 -18.73 -56.56
N SER A 238 31.66 -19.59 -55.64
CA SER A 238 31.25 -20.99 -55.41
C SER A 238 29.78 -21.26 -55.04
N GLY A 239 28.86 -20.31 -55.24
CA GLY A 239 27.43 -20.46 -54.97
C GLY A 239 26.60 -21.03 -56.13
N ASP A 240 27.24 -21.37 -57.26
CA ASP A 240 26.56 -21.80 -58.49
C ASP A 240 26.22 -23.31 -58.53
N SER A 241 26.63 -24.11 -57.54
CA SER A 241 26.20 -25.51 -57.42
C SER A 241 24.99 -25.66 -56.49
N SER A 242 23.80 -25.31 -56.98
CA SER A 242 22.57 -25.78 -56.35
C SER A 242 21.57 -26.19 -57.43
N SER A 243 21.67 -27.46 -57.81
CA SER A 243 20.55 -28.24 -58.31
C SER A 243 19.40 -28.20 -57.30
N SER A 244 18.41 -27.36 -57.54
CA SER A 244 17.05 -27.60 -57.08
C SER A 244 16.14 -26.68 -57.87
N ASP A 245 15.65 -27.21 -58.99
CA ASP A 245 14.30 -26.89 -59.45
C ASP A 245 13.37 -27.24 -58.29
N SER A 246 12.87 -26.22 -57.61
CA SER A 246 11.71 -26.36 -56.76
C SER A 246 10.71 -25.33 -57.28
N ASP A 247 9.62 -25.88 -57.80
CA ASP A 247 8.52 -25.21 -58.47
C ASP A 247 7.99 -24.01 -57.68
N PRO A 248 7.42 -23.01 -58.38
CA PRO A 248 6.76 -21.88 -57.72
C PRO A 248 5.51 -22.36 -56.96
N PRO A 249 5.12 -21.67 -55.86
CA PRO A 249 3.94 -22.07 -55.09
C PRO A 249 2.66 -21.84 -55.92
N PRO A 250 1.60 -22.66 -55.72
CA PRO A 250 0.37 -22.54 -56.48
C PRO A 250 -0.38 -21.25 -56.13
N VAL A 251 -1.07 -20.72 -57.15
CA VAL A 251 -1.95 -19.54 -57.14
C VAL A 251 -3.10 -19.69 -56.17
#